data_AF-A0A7C5RD75-F1
#
_entry.id   AF-A0A7C5RD75-F1
#
_cell.length_a   1.000
_cell.length_b   1.000
_cell.length_c   1.000
_cell.angle_alpha   90.00
_cell.angle_beta   90.00
_cell.angle_gamma   90.00
#
_symmetry.space_group_name_H-M   'P 1'
#
loop_
_entity.id
_entity.type
_entity.pdbx_description
1 polymer ?
#
loop_
_entity_poly.entity_id
_entity_poly.type
_entity_poly.pdbx_seq_one_letter_code
_entity_poly.pdbx_strand_id
1 'polypeptide(L)'
;MKDDELDKILKKGKGEIRVLRGGMWQRVEFVVKEKKTPIGSYNVLSTDRIINAEECVRIANEYNFPVETPSGLFFPSGKSASDFVKK
;
A
#
# COMPACT_ATOMS: atom_id res chain seq x y z
N MET A 1 -15.81 0.24 -9.22
CA MET A 1 -15.01 1.06 -10.15
C MET A 1 -13.55 1.28 -9.70
N LYS A 2 -13.07 0.68 -8.58
CA LYS A 2 -11.69 0.91 -8.07
C LYS A 2 -10.72 -0.27 -8.22
N ASP A 3 -11.23 -1.49 -8.41
CA ASP A 3 -10.41 -2.67 -8.73
C ASP A 3 -9.53 -2.46 -9.97
N ASP A 4 -10.04 -1.69 -10.94
CA ASP A 4 -9.34 -1.38 -12.20
C ASP A 4 -8.13 -0.46 -11.99
N GLU A 5 -8.16 0.41 -10.97
CA GLU A 5 -7.01 1.26 -10.63
C GLU A 5 -5.91 0.43 -9.97
N LEU A 6 -6.25 -0.43 -8.99
CA LEU A 6 -5.26 -1.30 -8.35
C LEU A 6 -4.59 -2.23 -9.36
N ASP A 7 -5.38 -2.87 -10.24
CA ASP A 7 -4.85 -3.77 -11.26
C ASP A 7 -3.89 -3.03 -12.22
N LYS A 8 -4.19 -1.77 -12.57
CA LYS A 8 -3.26 -0.91 -13.33
C LYS A 8 -1.97 -0.61 -12.58
N ILE A 9 -2.06 -0.32 -11.27
CA ILE A 9 -0.89 -0.06 -10.43
C ILE A 9 -0.02 -1.31 -10.33
N LEU A 10 -0.63 -2.48 -10.13
CA LEU A 10 0.05 -3.77 -10.08
C LEU A 10 0.71 -4.12 -11.42
N LYS A 11 0.01 -3.91 -12.55
CA LYS A 11 0.56 -4.15 -13.89
C LYS A 11 1.70 -3.19 -14.27
N LYS A 12 1.59 -1.92 -13.88
CA LYS A 12 2.63 -0.91 -14.14
C LYS A 12 3.78 -0.96 -13.13
N GLY A 13 3.60 -1.64 -12.00
CA GLY A 13 4.52 -1.64 -10.87
C GLY A 13 4.55 -0.31 -10.10
N LYS A 14 3.71 0.66 -10.45
CA LYS A 14 3.61 1.97 -9.79
C LYS A 14 2.29 2.68 -10.08
N GLY A 15 1.92 3.59 -9.19
CA GLY A 15 0.63 4.27 -9.19
C GLY A 15 0.61 5.53 -8.36
N GLU A 16 -0.18 6.52 -8.78
CA GLU A 16 -0.43 7.71 -7.96
C GLU A 16 -1.69 7.49 -7.13
N ILE A 17 -1.56 7.58 -5.81
CA ILE A 17 -2.69 7.48 -4.88
C ILE A 17 -2.92 8.83 -4.25
N ARG A 18 -4.19 9.23 -4.13
CA ARG A 18 -4.58 10.45 -3.45
C ARG A 18 -4.54 10.21 -1.94
N VAL A 19 -3.69 10.98 -1.25
CA VAL A 19 -3.48 10.90 0.20
C VAL A 19 -3.75 12.25 0.85
N LEU A 20 -4.30 12.23 2.05
CA LEU A 20 -4.51 13.40 2.88
C LEU A 20 -3.29 13.65 3.75
N ARG A 21 -2.61 14.77 3.57
CA ARG A 21 -1.42 15.15 4.34
C ARG A 21 -1.59 16.55 4.90
N GLY A 22 -1.58 16.67 6.23
CA GLY A 22 -1.73 17.98 6.91
C GLY A 22 -3.02 18.72 6.53
N GLY A 23 -4.11 18.00 6.26
CA GLY A 23 -5.38 18.57 5.81
C GLY A 23 -5.46 18.90 4.32
N MET A 24 -4.38 18.70 3.54
CA MET A 24 -4.35 18.91 2.11
C MET A 24 -4.32 17.59 1.35
N TRP A 25 -5.15 17.46 0.32
CA TRP A 25 -5.10 16.33 -0.59
C TRP A 25 -3.92 16.46 -1.56
N GLN A 26 -3.06 15.45 -1.58
CA GLN A 26 -1.90 15.37 -2.47
C GLN A 26 -1.91 14.02 -3.20
N ARG A 27 -1.35 13.99 -4.42
CA ARG A 27 -1.09 12.72 -5.11
C ARG A 27 0.33 12.29 -4.78
N VAL A 28 0.48 11.07 -4.29
CA VAL A 28 1.78 10.47 -3.95
C VAL A 28 1.97 9.25 -4.82
N GLU A 29 3.16 9.13 -5.41
CA GLU A 29 3.55 7.93 -6.16
C GLU A 29 3.87 6.80 -5.15
N PHE A 30 3.22 5.67 -5.38
CA PHE A 30 3.49 4.39 -4.75
C PHE A 30 4.06 3.44 -5.79
N VAL A 31 5.06 2.67 -5.39
CA VAL A 31 5.67 1.63 -6.21
C VAL A 31 5.37 0.26 -5.60
N VAL A 32 5.11 -0.73 -6.44
CA VAL A 32 4.88 -2.10 -5.99
C VAL A 32 6.25 -2.73 -5.73
N LYS A 33 6.53 -3.07 -4.48
CA LYS A 33 7.75 -3.78 -4.09
C LYS A 33 7.42 -5.17 -3.58
N GLU A 34 8.28 -6.13 -3.90
CA GLU A 34 8.22 -7.44 -3.26
C GLU A 34 8.97 -7.38 -1.92
N LYS A 35 8.26 -7.73 -0.84
CA LYS A 35 8.80 -7.84 0.51
C LYS A 35 8.99 -9.31 0.85
N LYS A 36 10.21 -9.68 1.24
CA LYS A 36 10.56 -11.02 1.69
C LYS A 36 10.41 -11.09 3.21
N THR A 37 9.69 -12.09 3.69
CA THR A 37 9.51 -12.38 5.11
C THR A 37 9.77 -13.86 5.39
N PRO A 38 9.99 -14.28 6.66
CA PRO A 38 10.24 -15.68 6.98
C PRO A 38 9.11 -16.63 6.54
N ILE A 39 7.88 -16.11 6.43
CA ILE A 39 6.70 -16.86 6.01
C ILE A 39 6.49 -16.89 4.49
N GLY A 40 7.30 -16.14 3.72
CA GLY A 40 7.23 -16.06 2.25
C GLY A 40 7.40 -14.63 1.72
N SER A 41 7.22 -14.45 0.42
CA SER A 41 7.24 -13.12 -0.23
C SER A 41 5.83 -12.64 -0.58
N TYR A 42 5.62 -11.33 -0.46
CA TYR A 42 4.38 -10.67 -0.88
C TYR A 42 4.67 -9.28 -1.44
N ASN A 43 3.73 -8.76 -2.22
CA ASN A 43 3.84 -7.43 -2.80
C ASN A 43 3.26 -6.38 -1.83
N VAL A 44 3.88 -5.21 -1.78
CA VAL A 44 3.45 -4.05 -0.98
C VAL A 44 3.48 -2.78 -1.83
N LEU A 45 2.60 -1.82 -1.52
CA LEU A 45 2.67 -0.47 -2.07
C LEU A 45 3.63 0.35 -1.22
N SER A 46 4.84 0.59 -1.74
CA SER A 46 5.92 1.31 -1.04
C SER A 46 6.00 2.75 -1.54
N THR A 47 6.22 3.70 -0.64
CA THR A 47 6.55 5.10 -0.98
C THR A 47 7.66 5.61 -0.09
N ASP A 48 8.42 6.59 -0.57
CA ASP A 48 9.45 7.31 0.18
C ASP A 48 8.87 8.50 0.98
N ARG A 49 7.59 8.81 0.77
CA ARG A 49 6.91 9.92 1.45
C ARG A 49 6.44 9.52 2.84
N ILE A 50 6.65 10.42 3.80
CA ILE A 50 6.10 10.30 5.15
C ILE A 50 4.60 10.62 5.11
N ILE A 51 3.80 9.61 5.38
CA ILE A 51 2.33 9.66 5.46
C ILE A 51 1.93 9.26 6.88
N ASN A 52 0.89 9.87 7.43
CA ASN A 52 0.39 9.51 8.76
C ASN A 52 -0.20 8.10 8.77
N ALA A 53 -0.06 7.41 9.90
CA ALA A 53 -0.52 6.04 10.07
C ALA A 53 -2.00 5.84 9.72
N GLU A 54 -2.88 6.77 10.13
CA GLU A 54 -4.32 6.71 9.84
C GLU A 54 -4.61 6.67 8.34
N GLU A 55 -3.91 7.48 7.55
CA GLU A 55 -4.10 7.54 6.11
C GLU A 55 -3.52 6.30 5.42
N CYS A 56 -2.38 5.79 5.90
CA CYS A 56 -1.83 4.52 5.43
C CYS A 56 -2.80 3.37 5.65
N VAL A 57 -3.45 3.30 6.82
CA VAL A 57 -4.47 2.28 7.13
C VAL A 57 -5.70 2.48 6.25
N ARG A 58 -6.14 3.72 6.01
CA ARG A 58 -7.25 4.03 5.09
C ARG A 58 -6.95 3.52 3.67
N ILE A 59 -5.77 3.80 3.13
CA ILE A 59 -5.33 3.35 1.81
C ILE A 59 -5.25 1.82 1.79
N ALA A 60 -4.64 1.21 2.81
CA ALA A 60 -4.53 -0.24 2.87
C ALA A 60 -5.89 -0.93 2.86
N ASN A 61 -6.87 -0.38 3.59
CA ASN A 61 -8.25 -0.85 3.58
C ASN A 61 -8.95 -0.61 2.24
N GLU A 62 -8.77 0.57 1.64
CA GLU A 62 -9.42 0.95 0.38
C GLU A 62 -8.97 0.07 -0.78
N TYR A 63 -7.67 -0.24 -0.86
CA TYR A 63 -7.10 -1.09 -1.91
C TYR A 63 -7.00 -2.56 -1.49
N ASN A 64 -7.38 -2.89 -0.25
CA ASN A 64 -7.22 -4.22 0.33
C ASN A 64 -5.79 -4.78 0.17
N PHE A 65 -4.79 -3.90 0.27
CA PHE A 65 -3.41 -4.17 -0.10
C PHE A 65 -2.45 -3.56 0.93
N PRO A 66 -1.35 -4.23 1.30
CA PRO A 66 -0.42 -3.70 2.29
C PRO A 66 0.35 -2.48 1.76
N VAL A 67 0.56 -1.49 2.64
CA VAL A 67 1.20 -0.22 2.34
C VAL A 67 2.45 -0.03 3.21
N GLU A 68 3.58 0.22 2.57
CA GLU A 68 4.86 0.49 3.21
C GLU A 68 5.25 1.97 3.03
N THR A 69 5.65 2.60 4.12
CA THR A 69 6.16 3.97 4.16
C THR A 69 7.39 4.03 5.05
N PRO A 70 8.14 5.15 5.09
CA PRO A 70 9.24 5.31 6.05
C PRO A 70 8.79 5.19 7.50
N SER A 71 7.51 5.44 7.78
CA SER A 71 6.91 5.32 9.12
C SER A 71 6.61 3.89 9.53
N GLY A 72 6.56 2.95 8.58
CA GLY A 72 6.27 1.54 8.85
C GLY A 72 5.45 0.86 7.78
N LEU A 73 5.09 -0.40 8.06
CA LEU A 73 4.25 -1.24 7.23
C LEU A 73 2.84 -1.33 7.83
N PHE A 74 1.85 -1.03 7.01
CA PHE A 74 0.44 -0.97 7.39
C PHE A 74 -0.35 -1.99 6.58
N PHE A 75 -1.16 -2.77 7.30
CA PHE A 75 -2.02 -3.79 6.71
C PHE A 75 -3.48 -3.34 6.76
N PRO A 76 -4.34 -3.88 5.88
CA PRO A 76 -5.77 -3.72 6.01
C PRO A 76 -6.25 -4.29 7.36
N SER A 77 -7.29 -3.70 7.92
CA SER A 77 -7.90 -4.12 9.17
C SER A 77 -8.28 -5.61 9.12
N GLY A 78 -7.79 -6.36 10.10
CA GLY A 78 -8.04 -7.80 10.22
C GLY A 78 -7.18 -8.69 9.30
N LYS A 79 -6.26 -8.11 8.53
CA LYS A 79 -5.30 -8.86 7.71
C LYS A 79 -3.87 -8.70 8.21
N SER A 80 -3.06 -9.70 7.90
CA SER A 80 -1.65 -9.80 8.30
C SER A 80 -0.79 -10.16 7.10
N ALA A 81 0.54 -10.16 7.29
CA ALA A 81 1.48 -10.57 6.24
C ALA A 81 1.14 -11.95 5.66
N SER A 82 0.69 -12.89 6.49
CA SER A 82 0.33 -14.26 6.09
C SER A 82 -0.80 -14.33 5.06
N ASP A 83 -1.70 -13.35 5.05
CA ASP A 83 -2.83 -13.29 4.12
C ASP A 83 -2.40 -12.85 2.70
N PHE A 84 -1.19 -12.31 2.56
CA PHE A 84 -0.67 -11.76 1.29
C PHE A 84 0.48 -12.57 0.71
N VAL A 85 1.00 -13.57 1.45
CA VAL A 85 2.07 -14.45 0.97
C VAL A 85 1.60 -15.16 -0.30
N LYS A 86 2.37 -15.02 -1.38
CA LYS A 86 2.17 -15.84 -2.59
C LYS A 86 2.51 -17.29 -2.23
N LYS A 87 1.53 -18.19 -2.35
CA LYS A 87 1.76 -19.63 -2.34
C LYS A 87 2.33 -20.10 -3.67
#